data_AF-A0A0F8KT66-F1
#
_entry.id   AF-A0A0F8KT66-F1
#
_cell.length_a   1.000
_cell.length_b   1.000
_cell.length_c   1.000
_cell.angle_alpha   90.00
_cell.angle_beta   90.00
_cell.angle_gamma   90.00
#
_symmetry.space_group_name_H-M   'P 1'
#
loop_
_entity.id
_entity.type
_entity.pdbx_description
1 polymer ?
#
loop_
_entity_poly.entity_id
_entity_poly.type
_entity_poly.pdbx_seq_one_letter_code
_entity_poly.pdbx_strand_id
1 'polypeptide(L)'
;MTGKKIPSDLLTVIGLVLLTDLFVLMPGLSETVFRNILGLPLVLFLPGYALIAALFPAKSDLDGIERTALSFGLSIAVVPLIGLGLNYTPWGIRLLPILISLSVFTIIMCGLAYIRRAKLPEADAFEVPFRKTLLEIKAEILEKPEPGLDRTLTIILVISILLSVTTLVYVIITPKEGEHFTEFYILGPEGMADNYPTNYTLGDSGKVIIGVVNHEYRPVNYTLDVRLENKSLPIPGNMQQVSLAHNETWEKSLTFIPPEEGKNMKLEFLLFNETDKNTSYRDLHLWINVNSTGT
;
A
#
# COMPACT_ATOMS: atom_id res chain seq x y z
N MET A 1 32.45 34.16 -22.79
CA MET A 1 31.27 33.34 -22.44
C MET A 1 30.79 33.80 -21.08
N THR A 2 29.89 34.78 -21.04
CA THR A 2 29.27 35.25 -19.79
C THR A 2 28.37 34.13 -19.28
N GLY A 3 28.75 33.50 -18.17
CA GLY A 3 27.96 32.43 -17.57
C GLY A 3 26.61 32.95 -17.11
N LYS A 4 25.55 32.72 -17.90
CA LYS A 4 24.18 32.99 -17.47
C LYS A 4 23.93 32.23 -16.16
N LYS A 5 23.41 32.91 -15.15
CA LYS A 5 23.07 32.32 -13.85
C LYS A 5 22.14 31.13 -14.07
N ILE A 6 22.42 30.02 -13.39
CA ILE A 6 21.53 28.87 -13.38
C ILE A 6 20.26 29.26 -12.62
N PRO A 7 19.06 29.05 -13.17
CA PRO A 7 17.81 29.36 -12.50
C PRO A 7 17.72 28.59 -11.17
N SER A 8 17.47 29.32 -10.08
CA SER A 8 17.43 28.77 -8.72
C SER A 8 16.33 27.76 -8.51
N ASP A 9 15.24 27.87 -9.26
CA ASP A 9 14.10 26.95 -9.21
C ASP A 9 14.47 25.57 -9.74
N LEU A 10 15.14 25.51 -10.90
CA LEU A 10 15.60 24.23 -11.48
C LEU A 10 16.62 23.53 -10.57
N LEU A 11 17.53 24.29 -9.94
CA LEU A 11 18.45 23.74 -8.94
C LEU A 11 17.73 23.19 -7.72
N THR A 12 16.66 23.87 -7.27
CA THR A 12 15.86 23.42 -6.13
C THR A 12 15.13 22.12 -6.46
N VAL A 13 14.55 22.00 -7.66
CA VAL A 13 13.91 20.78 -8.13
C VAL A 13 14.90 19.63 -8.19
N ILE A 14 16.07 19.82 -8.80
CA ILE A 14 17.11 18.79 -8.87
C ILE A 14 17.58 18.40 -7.46
N GLY A 15 17.82 19.38 -6.59
CA GLY A 15 18.23 19.14 -5.21
C GLY A 15 17.19 18.34 -4.42
N LEU A 16 15.90 18.64 -4.59
CA LEU A 16 14.80 17.88 -3.98
C LEU A 16 14.71 16.46 -4.52
N VAL A 17 14.85 16.25 -5.83
CA VAL A 17 14.89 14.90 -6.43
C VAL A 17 16.02 14.08 -5.81
N LEU A 18 17.25 14.61 -5.78
CA LEU A 18 18.41 13.92 -5.22
C LEU A 18 18.26 13.66 -3.71
N LEU A 19 17.67 14.60 -2.98
CA LEU A 19 17.39 14.44 -1.55
C LEU A 19 16.34 13.33 -1.33
N THR A 20 15.27 13.31 -2.12
CA THR A 20 14.26 12.23 -2.07
C THR A 20 14.90 10.89 -2.39
N ASP A 21 15.71 10.80 -3.44
CA ASP A 21 16.42 9.58 -3.81
C ASP A 21 17.31 9.07 -2.66
N LEU A 22 18.05 9.98 -1.99
CA LEU A 22 18.85 9.64 -0.82
C LEU A 22 18.00 9.05 0.32
N PHE A 23 16.89 9.69 0.67
CA PHE A 23 16.00 9.22 1.74
C PHE A 23 15.29 7.91 1.40
N VAL A 24 15.03 7.65 0.13
CA VAL A 24 14.37 6.41 -0.32
C VAL A 24 15.37 5.25 -0.39
N LEU A 25 16.60 5.49 -0.86
CA LEU A 25 17.58 4.43 -1.15
C LEU A 25 18.47 4.07 0.04
N MET A 26 18.69 4.98 0.99
CA MET A 26 19.61 4.73 2.10
C MET A 26 18.93 3.93 3.23
N PRO A 27 19.44 2.73 3.58
CA PRO A 27 18.93 1.96 4.71
C PRO A 27 18.97 2.78 6.00
N GLY A 28 17.87 2.79 6.76
CA GLY A 28 17.70 3.59 7.98
C GLY A 28 17.02 4.95 7.76
N LEU A 29 17.23 5.60 6.62
CA LEU A 29 16.45 6.80 6.24
C LEU A 29 15.10 6.43 5.62
N SER A 30 15.05 5.28 4.94
CA SER A 30 13.86 4.79 4.24
C SER A 30 12.68 4.45 5.17
N GLU A 31 12.92 4.27 6.47
CA GLU A 31 11.86 4.04 7.47
C GLU A 31 11.34 5.33 8.11
N THR A 32 11.95 6.48 7.80
CA THR A 32 11.58 7.76 8.40
C THR A 32 10.35 8.39 7.73
N VAL A 33 9.61 9.19 8.49
CA VAL A 33 8.49 9.99 7.98
C VAL A 33 8.93 10.97 6.89
N PHE A 34 10.19 11.41 6.93
CA PHE A 34 10.77 12.30 5.92
C PHE A 34 10.76 11.71 4.51
N ARG A 35 10.87 10.39 4.37
CA ARG A 35 10.71 9.72 3.07
C ARG A 35 9.36 10.05 2.43
N ASN A 36 8.29 10.00 3.22
CA ASN A 36 6.94 10.26 2.71
C ASN A 36 6.73 11.74 2.42
N ILE A 37 7.26 12.62 3.28
CA ILE A 37 7.22 14.08 3.09
C ILE A 37 7.93 14.51 1.79
N LEU A 38 9.07 13.89 1.47
CA LEU A 38 9.86 14.18 0.27
C LEU A 38 9.35 13.45 -0.98
N GLY A 39 8.84 12.23 -0.81
CA GLY A 39 8.26 11.42 -1.89
C GLY A 39 6.97 12.02 -2.47
N LEU A 40 6.15 12.67 -1.64
CA LEU A 40 4.88 13.22 -2.08
C LEU A 40 5.07 14.36 -3.12
N PRO A 41 5.91 15.39 -2.89
CA PRO A 41 6.25 16.38 -3.92
C PRO A 41 6.89 15.77 -5.17
N LEU A 42 7.74 14.75 -5.02
CA LEU A 42 8.38 14.06 -6.16
C LEU A 42 7.34 13.43 -7.09
N VAL A 43 6.22 12.95 -6.56
CA VAL A 43 5.15 12.33 -7.37
C VAL A 43 4.14 13.36 -7.86
N LEU A 44 3.72 14.29 -7.00
CA LEU A 44 2.58 15.17 -7.29
C LEU A 44 2.96 16.49 -7.95
N PHE A 45 4.23 16.91 -7.92
CA PHE A 45 4.59 18.26 -8.34
C PHE A 45 5.87 18.34 -9.18
N LEU A 46 6.99 17.76 -8.73
CA LEU A 46 8.30 18.02 -9.35
C LEU A 46 8.39 17.65 -10.85
N PRO A 47 7.91 16.49 -11.31
CA PRO A 47 7.94 16.11 -12.73
C PRO A 47 7.09 17.05 -13.59
N GLY A 48 5.89 17.39 -13.11
CA GLY A 48 5.00 18.31 -13.80
C GLY A 48 5.54 19.74 -13.85
N TYR A 49 6.17 20.22 -12.77
CA TYR A 49 6.83 21.52 -12.75
C TYR A 49 8.01 21.57 -13.71
N ALA A 50 8.88 20.56 -13.71
CA ALA A 50 10.01 20.48 -14.63
C ALA A 50 9.53 20.47 -16.09
N LEU A 51 8.46 19.74 -16.39
CA LEU A 51 7.86 19.70 -17.72
C LEU A 51 7.26 21.06 -18.12
N ILE A 52 6.50 21.72 -17.24
CA ILE A 52 5.98 23.07 -17.50
C ILE A 52 7.12 24.08 -17.69
N ALA A 53 8.17 24.00 -16.88
CA ALA A 53 9.35 24.84 -17.04
C ALA A 53 10.06 24.63 -18.39
N ALA A 54 10.00 23.41 -18.94
CA ALA A 54 10.52 23.09 -20.26
C ALA A 54 9.58 23.58 -21.38
N LEU A 55 8.26 23.43 -21.23
CA LEU A 55 7.28 23.81 -22.25
C LEU A 55 7.08 25.33 -22.33
N PHE A 56 7.04 26.02 -21.19
CA PHE A 56 6.72 27.44 -21.01
C PHE A 56 7.86 28.17 -20.26
N PRO A 57 9.00 28.41 -20.94
CA PRO A 57 10.21 28.95 -20.33
C PRO A 57 10.16 30.47 -20.04
N ALA A 58 9.25 31.22 -20.66
CA ALA A 58 9.17 32.67 -20.48
C ALA A 58 8.31 33.05 -19.26
N LYS A 59 8.54 34.27 -18.73
CA LYS A 59 7.74 34.86 -17.65
C LYS A 59 6.31 35.13 -18.06
N SER A 60 6.10 35.55 -19.30
CA SER A 60 4.80 35.92 -19.86
C SER A 60 3.92 34.74 -20.26
N ASP A 61 4.46 33.52 -20.29
CA ASP A 61 3.73 32.35 -20.78
C ASP A 61 2.58 31.92 -19.85
N LEU A 62 2.82 32.01 -18.53
CA LEU A 62 1.93 31.53 -17.48
C LEU A 62 2.11 32.37 -16.22
N ASP A 63 0.99 32.75 -15.60
CA ASP A 63 1.01 33.38 -14.28
C ASP A 63 1.46 32.37 -13.19
N GLY A 64 1.88 32.87 -12.02
CA GLY A 64 2.40 32.04 -10.92
C GLY A 64 1.42 30.98 -10.44
N ILE A 65 0.13 31.33 -10.34
CA ILE A 65 -0.93 30.40 -9.93
C ILE A 65 -1.18 29.36 -11.01
N GLU A 66 -1.28 29.78 -12.27
CA GLU A 66 -1.47 28.88 -13.42
C GLU A 66 -0.31 27.89 -13.55
N ARG A 67 0.93 28.38 -13.43
CA ARG A 67 2.14 27.53 -13.46
C ARG A 67 2.11 26.49 -12.35
N THR A 68 1.68 26.87 -11.15
CA THR A 68 1.57 25.95 -10.02
C THR A 68 0.47 24.91 -10.25
N ALA A 69 -0.73 25.34 -10.64
CA ALA A 69 -1.87 24.45 -10.90
C ALA A 69 -1.58 23.46 -12.03
N LEU A 70 -1.01 23.93 -13.14
CA LEU A 70 -0.61 23.09 -14.27
C LEU A 70 0.52 22.13 -13.90
N SER A 71 1.42 22.51 -12.98
CA SER A 71 2.46 21.59 -12.50
C SER A 71 1.86 20.38 -11.78
N PHE A 72 0.86 20.58 -10.91
CA PHE A 72 0.11 19.47 -10.31
C PHE A 72 -0.61 18.64 -11.38
N GLY A 73 -1.34 19.31 -12.28
CA GLY A 73 -2.08 18.65 -13.36
C GLY A 73 -1.20 17.79 -14.27
N LEU A 74 -0.05 18.31 -14.72
CA LEU A 74 0.88 17.55 -15.56
C LEU A 74 1.55 16.42 -14.79
N SER A 75 1.82 16.56 -13.49
CA SER A 75 2.38 15.45 -12.72
C SER A 75 1.38 14.30 -12.60
N ILE A 76 0.11 14.61 -12.32
CA ILE A 76 -0.98 13.62 -12.27
C ILE A 76 -1.16 12.93 -13.62
N ALA A 77 -0.90 13.62 -14.74
CA ALA A 77 -0.95 13.00 -16.07
C ALA A 77 0.29 12.15 -16.37
N VAL A 78 1.50 12.68 -16.13
CA VAL A 78 2.77 12.06 -16.57
C VAL A 78 3.17 10.88 -15.69
N VAL A 79 2.99 10.96 -14.37
CA VAL A 79 3.44 9.89 -13.47
C VAL A 79 2.75 8.54 -13.76
N PRO A 80 1.41 8.47 -13.92
CA PRO A 80 0.74 7.24 -14.31
C PRO A 80 1.16 6.75 -15.70
N LEU A 81 1.42 7.64 -16.66
CA LEU A 81 1.91 7.26 -17.99
C LEU A 81 3.31 6.62 -17.93
N ILE A 82 4.20 7.15 -17.09
CA ILE A 82 5.51 6.54 -16.82
C ILE A 82 5.33 5.17 -16.15
N GLY A 83 4.44 5.06 -15.16
CA GLY A 83 4.11 3.80 -14.51
C GLY A 83 3.55 2.76 -15.49
N LEU A 84 2.65 3.16 -16.38
CA LEU A 84 2.10 2.32 -17.44
C LEU A 84 3.20 1.89 -18.42
N GLY A 85 4.09 2.79 -18.81
CA GLY A 85 5.26 2.46 -19.63
C GLY A 85 6.15 1.41 -18.96
N LEU A 86 6.40 1.55 -17.65
CA LEU A 86 7.18 0.60 -16.87
C LEU A 86 6.53 -0.78 -16.77
N ASN A 87 5.20 -0.86 -16.83
CA ASN A 87 4.48 -2.14 -16.81
C ASN A 87 4.86 -3.06 -17.98
N TYR A 88 5.23 -2.48 -19.13
CA TYR A 88 5.67 -3.22 -20.31
C TYR A 88 7.18 -3.54 -20.30
N THR A 89 7.90 -3.11 -19.27
CA THR A 89 9.34 -3.40 -19.13
C THR A 89 9.55 -4.62 -18.22
N PRO A 90 10.69 -5.33 -18.36
CA PRO A 90 11.03 -6.44 -17.46
C PRO A 90 11.11 -6.06 -15.97
N TRP A 91 11.25 -4.77 -15.66
CA TRP A 91 11.36 -4.28 -14.29
C TRP A 91 10.00 -4.07 -13.59
N GLY A 92 8.93 -3.86 -14.37
CA GLY A 92 7.56 -3.66 -13.89
C GLY A 92 7.36 -2.41 -13.01
N ILE A 93 6.16 -2.32 -12.40
CA ILE A 93 5.77 -1.23 -11.49
C ILE A 93 6.32 -1.52 -10.08
N ARG A 94 7.63 -1.33 -9.91
CA ARG A 94 8.35 -1.49 -8.62
C ARG A 94 8.93 -0.15 -8.15
N LEU A 95 9.27 -0.06 -6.86
CA LEU A 95 9.81 1.17 -6.25
C LEU A 95 11.02 1.73 -7.01
N LEU A 96 12.06 0.91 -7.23
CA LEU A 96 13.31 1.37 -7.82
C LEU A 96 13.16 1.81 -9.29
N PRO A 97 12.49 1.06 -10.18
CA PRO A 97 12.22 1.51 -11.55
C PRO A 97 11.39 2.79 -11.63
N ILE A 98 10.37 2.95 -10.77
CA ILE A 98 9.55 4.17 -10.71
C ILE A 98 10.40 5.36 -10.29
N LEU A 99 11.15 5.22 -9.19
CA LEU A 99 12.01 6.27 -8.66
C LEU A 99 13.02 6.74 -9.71
N ILE A 100 13.78 5.80 -10.30
CA ILE A 100 14.76 6.11 -11.34
C ILE A 100 14.10 6.81 -12.53
N SER A 101 12.96 6.29 -13.01
CA SER A 101 12.29 6.86 -14.18
C SER A 101 11.79 8.28 -13.92
N LEU A 102 11.20 8.54 -12.75
CA LEU A 102 10.76 9.87 -12.36
C LEU A 102 11.93 10.84 -12.17
N SER A 103 13.00 10.42 -11.51
CA SER A 103 14.20 11.24 -11.29
C SER A 103 14.87 11.59 -12.61
N VAL A 104 15.08 10.60 -13.49
CA VAL A 104 15.66 10.82 -14.83
C VAL A 104 14.78 11.74 -15.67
N PHE A 105 13.47 11.48 -15.74
CA PHE A 105 12.53 12.32 -16.46
C PHE A 105 12.58 13.78 -15.98
N THR A 106 12.51 13.99 -14.66
CA THR A 106 12.52 15.32 -14.04
C THR A 106 13.82 16.05 -14.33
N ILE A 107 14.98 15.38 -14.18
CA ILE A 107 16.29 15.98 -14.46
C ILE A 107 16.44 16.33 -15.94
N ILE A 108 15.99 15.46 -16.86
CA ILE A 108 15.99 15.76 -18.30
C ILE A 108 15.13 16.99 -18.60
N MET A 109 13.93 17.08 -18.03
CA MET A 109 13.05 18.23 -18.23
C MET A 109 13.65 19.51 -17.64
N CYS A 110 14.30 19.45 -16.48
CA CYS A 110 15.06 20.59 -15.94
C CYS A 110 16.19 21.02 -16.89
N GLY A 111 16.91 20.07 -17.50
CA GLY A 111 17.95 20.37 -18.50
C GLY A 111 17.37 21.05 -19.75
N LEU A 112 16.24 20.54 -20.27
CA LEU A 112 15.54 21.15 -21.41
C LEU A 112 15.03 22.55 -21.08
N ALA A 113 14.47 22.75 -19.88
CA ALA A 113 14.05 24.04 -19.37
C ALA A 113 15.22 25.02 -19.31
N TYR A 114 16.37 24.60 -18.79
CA TYR A 114 17.58 25.42 -18.75
C TYR A 114 18.03 25.85 -20.15
N ILE A 115 18.11 24.90 -21.10
CA ILE A 115 18.51 25.18 -22.48
C ILE A 115 17.53 26.17 -23.15
N ARG A 116 16.22 25.99 -22.92
CA ARG A 116 15.19 26.87 -23.49
C ARG A 116 15.22 28.27 -22.87
N ARG A 117 15.37 28.38 -21.55
CA ARG A 117 15.52 29.68 -20.85
C ARG A 117 16.82 30.40 -21.23
N ALA A 118 17.91 29.67 -21.45
CA ALA A 118 19.18 30.25 -21.87
C ALA A 118 19.12 30.91 -23.27
N LYS A 119 18.17 30.51 -24.11
CA LYS A 119 17.92 31.13 -25.43
C LYS A 119 17.10 32.41 -25.36
N LEU A 120 16.43 32.70 -24.24
CA LEU A 120 15.66 33.92 -24.06
C LEU A 120 16.53 35.09 -23.59
N PRO A 121 16.13 36.34 -23.90
CA PRO A 121 16.64 37.53 -23.23
C PRO A 121 16.44 37.43 -21.71
N GLU A 122 17.37 37.98 -20.92
CA GLU A 122 17.33 37.87 -19.45
C GLU A 122 16.06 38.49 -18.83
N ALA A 123 15.50 39.52 -19.48
CA ALA A 123 14.25 40.15 -19.06
C ALA A 123 13.04 39.20 -19.15
N ASP A 124 13.03 38.31 -20.15
CA ASP A 124 11.87 37.48 -20.51
C ASP A 124 11.94 36.07 -19.91
N ALA A 125 13.14 35.60 -19.55
CA ALA A 125 13.32 34.28 -18.97
C ALA A 125 12.70 34.18 -17.56
N PHE A 126 11.97 33.10 -17.28
CA PHE A 126 11.36 32.87 -15.97
C PHE A 126 12.40 32.70 -14.86
N GLU A 127 12.20 33.43 -13.77
CA GLU A 127 13.03 33.40 -12.56
C GLU A 127 12.14 33.47 -11.33
N VAL A 128 12.42 32.61 -10.34
CA VAL A 128 11.77 32.66 -9.02
C VAL A 128 12.69 33.42 -8.06
N PRO A 129 12.29 34.61 -7.58
CA PRO A 129 13.12 35.41 -6.69
C PRO A 129 12.98 34.91 -5.24
N PHE A 130 13.40 33.67 -4.95
CA PHE A 130 13.25 33.04 -3.63
C PHE A 130 13.64 33.93 -2.46
N ARG A 131 14.71 34.72 -2.60
CA ARG A 131 15.16 35.65 -1.55
C ARG A 131 14.17 36.80 -1.31
N LYS A 132 13.58 37.36 -2.37
CA LYS A 132 12.58 38.43 -2.24
C LYS A 132 11.27 37.87 -1.69
N THR A 133 10.79 36.76 -2.24
CA THR A 133 9.58 36.08 -1.77
C THR A 133 9.69 35.66 -0.30
N LEU A 134 10.83 35.13 0.14
CA LEU A 134 11.03 34.78 1.55
C LEU A 134 11.06 36.00 2.47
N LEU A 135 11.64 37.11 2.02
CA LEU A 135 11.66 38.37 2.77
C LEU A 135 10.27 39.01 2.84
N GLU A 136 9.49 38.97 1.75
CA GLU A 136 8.11 39.44 1.67
C GLU A 136 7.20 38.60 2.57
N ILE A 137 7.24 37.26 2.48
CA ILE A 137 6.49 36.37 3.38
C ILE A 137 6.89 36.61 4.84
N LYS A 138 8.19 36.74 5.13
CA LYS A 138 8.65 36.99 6.50
C LYS A 138 8.17 38.35 7.00
N ALA A 139 8.15 39.38 6.14
CA ALA A 139 7.60 40.70 6.48
C ALA A 139 6.09 40.61 6.74
N GLU A 140 5.34 39.94 5.87
CA GLU A 140 3.88 39.78 5.97
C GLU A 140 3.45 38.92 7.17
N ILE A 141 4.24 37.90 7.57
CA ILE A 141 4.01 37.12 8.79
C ILE A 141 4.36 37.91 10.06
N LEU A 142 5.37 38.79 10.00
CA LEU A 142 5.78 39.61 11.14
C LEU A 142 4.90 40.86 11.32
N GLU A 143 4.37 41.38 10.21
CA GLU A 143 3.38 42.44 10.20
C GLU A 143 2.06 41.88 10.76
N LYS A 144 1.53 42.58 11.78
CA LYS A 144 0.30 42.13 12.45
C LYS A 144 -0.84 42.15 11.44
N PRO A 145 -1.67 41.10 11.36
CA PRO A 145 -2.86 41.12 10.52
C PRO A 145 -3.71 42.34 10.87
N GLU A 146 -4.10 43.13 9.86
CA GLU A 146 -5.03 44.24 10.08
C GLU A 146 -6.30 43.71 10.77
N PRO A 147 -6.86 44.44 11.74
CA PRO A 147 -8.06 43.99 12.44
C PRO A 147 -9.27 44.04 11.47
N GLY A 148 -9.65 42.89 10.92
CA GLY A 148 -10.77 42.75 9.99
C GLY A 148 -11.14 41.31 9.67
N LEU A 149 -11.99 41.13 8.64
CA LEU A 149 -12.41 39.83 8.11
C LEU A 149 -11.20 38.94 7.74
N ASP A 150 -10.13 39.56 7.26
CA ASP A 150 -8.90 38.89 6.84
C ASP A 150 -8.19 38.18 8.00
N ARG A 151 -8.23 38.73 9.21
CA ARG A 151 -7.68 38.08 10.41
C ARG A 151 -8.48 36.83 10.77
N THR A 152 -9.81 36.91 10.69
CA THR A 152 -10.70 35.77 10.97
C THR A 152 -10.49 34.66 9.93
N LEU A 153 -10.44 35.01 8.64
CA LEU A 153 -10.16 34.05 7.56
C LEU A 153 -8.77 33.40 7.72
N THR A 154 -7.76 34.18 8.10
CA THR A 154 -6.41 33.66 8.36
C THR A 154 -6.40 32.69 9.54
N ILE A 155 -7.09 33.01 10.65
CA ILE A 155 -7.21 32.10 11.80
C ILE A 155 -7.91 30.80 11.39
N ILE A 156 -9.02 30.89 10.64
CA ILE A 156 -9.75 29.73 10.13
C ILE A 156 -8.85 28.88 9.24
N LEU A 157 -8.07 29.50 8.35
CA LEU A 157 -7.12 28.81 7.47
C LEU A 157 -6.02 28.09 8.27
N VAL A 158 -5.45 28.74 9.28
CA VAL A 158 -4.44 28.10 10.15
C VAL A 158 -5.03 26.91 10.89
N ILE A 159 -6.25 27.04 11.44
CA ILE A 159 -6.96 25.94 12.11
C ILE A 159 -7.25 24.80 11.13
N SER A 160 -7.67 25.10 9.88
CA SER A 160 -7.98 24.07 8.89
C SER A 160 -6.74 23.31 8.44
N ILE A 161 -5.60 23.98 8.28
CA ILE A 161 -4.30 23.35 7.99
C ILE A 161 -3.90 22.45 9.16
N LEU A 162 -3.99 22.94 10.40
CA LEU A 162 -3.65 22.16 11.59
C LEU A 162 -4.54 20.92 11.73
N LEU A 163 -5.86 21.07 11.52
CA LEU A 163 -6.81 19.97 11.54
C LEU A 163 -6.47 18.95 10.44
N SER A 164 -6.23 19.40 9.22
CA SER A 164 -5.88 18.54 8.08
C SER A 164 -4.60 17.73 8.33
N VAL A 165 -3.54 18.37 8.82
CA VAL A 165 -2.28 17.70 9.20
C VAL A 165 -2.52 16.69 10.33
N THR A 166 -3.30 17.07 11.34
CA THR A 166 -3.64 16.18 12.47
C THR A 166 -4.41 14.95 12.00
N THR A 167 -5.41 15.13 11.14
CA THR A 167 -6.17 14.02 10.56
C THR A 167 -5.28 13.11 9.70
N LEU A 168 -4.38 13.68 8.90
CA LEU A 168 -3.44 12.88 8.09
C LEU A 168 -2.52 12.04 8.97
N VAL A 169 -1.94 12.64 10.02
CA VAL A 169 -1.11 11.91 11.00
C VAL A 169 -1.93 10.82 11.68
N TYR A 170 -3.16 11.12 12.11
CA TYR A 170 -4.08 10.16 12.72
C TYR A 170 -4.36 8.95 11.81
N VAL A 171 -4.63 9.17 10.53
CA VAL A 171 -4.88 8.10 9.55
C VAL A 171 -3.64 7.24 9.30
N ILE A 172 -2.44 7.81 9.39
CA ILE A 172 -1.18 7.07 9.19
C ILE A 172 -0.85 6.19 10.42
N ILE A 173 -1.13 6.66 11.64
CA ILE A 173 -0.78 5.95 12.88
C ILE A 173 -1.86 4.98 13.36
N THR A 174 -3.11 5.18 12.98
CA THR A 174 -4.22 4.32 13.42
C THR A 174 -4.23 3.04 12.57
N PRO A 175 -4.14 1.84 13.17
CA PRO A 175 -4.24 0.60 12.43
C PRO A 175 -5.52 0.58 11.62
N LYS A 176 -5.42 0.36 10.31
CA LYS A 176 -6.59 0.11 9.48
C LYS A 176 -7.13 -1.25 9.91
N GLU A 177 -8.32 -1.27 10.52
CA GLU A 177 -9.08 -2.51 10.65
C GLU A 177 -9.40 -2.97 9.22
N GLY A 178 -8.70 -4.01 8.77
CA GLY A 178 -9.04 -4.72 7.55
C GLY A 178 -10.35 -5.48 7.73
N GLU A 179 -10.76 -6.25 6.72
CA GLU A 179 -11.89 -7.16 6.89
C GLU A 179 -11.59 -8.12 8.05
N HIS A 180 -12.56 -8.33 8.95
CA HIS A 180 -12.47 -9.36 9.98
C HIS A 180 -12.71 -10.71 9.31
N PHE A 181 -11.71 -11.57 9.31
CA PHE A 181 -11.87 -12.93 8.80
C PHE A 181 -11.01 -13.92 9.57
N THR A 182 -11.35 -15.19 9.41
CA THR A 182 -10.55 -16.32 9.87
C THR A 182 -10.19 -17.17 8.66
N GLU A 183 -8.90 -17.50 8.52
CA GLU A 183 -8.45 -18.49 7.56
C GLU A 183 -8.73 -19.88 8.11
N PHE A 184 -9.35 -20.73 7.30
CA PHE A 184 -9.59 -22.12 7.62
C PHE A 184 -9.22 -22.95 6.40
N TYR A 185 -8.25 -23.84 6.54
CA TYR A 185 -7.74 -24.64 5.43
C TYR A 185 -7.38 -26.06 5.87
N ILE A 186 -7.33 -26.95 4.89
CA ILE A 186 -6.83 -28.32 5.02
C ILE A 186 -5.64 -28.50 4.08
N LEU A 187 -4.62 -29.24 4.53
CA LEU A 187 -3.47 -29.63 3.72
C LEU A 187 -3.36 -31.15 3.72
N GLY A 188 -2.80 -31.68 2.64
CA GLY A 188 -2.38 -33.08 2.55
C GLY A 188 -1.25 -33.41 3.52
N PRO A 189 -0.85 -34.69 3.60
CA PRO A 189 0.18 -35.16 4.54
C PRO A 189 1.55 -34.48 4.39
N GLU A 190 1.84 -33.94 3.21
CA GLU A 190 3.10 -33.23 2.91
C GLU A 190 3.05 -31.72 3.22
N GLY A 191 1.95 -31.21 3.81
CA GLY A 191 1.81 -29.78 4.13
C GLY A 191 1.50 -28.91 2.91
N MET A 192 1.00 -29.50 1.83
CA MET A 192 0.57 -28.80 0.63
C MET A 192 -0.94 -28.93 0.44
N ALA A 193 -1.58 -27.95 -0.18
CA ALA A 193 -3.01 -27.96 -0.49
C ALA A 193 -3.34 -28.86 -1.71
N ASP A 194 -2.69 -30.02 -1.80
CA ASP A 194 -2.79 -31.01 -2.87
C ASP A 194 -2.58 -32.41 -2.29
N ASN A 195 -2.83 -33.44 -3.09
CA ASN A 195 -2.59 -34.85 -2.78
C ASN A 195 -3.30 -35.30 -1.49
N TYR A 196 -4.54 -34.84 -1.31
CA TYR A 196 -5.39 -35.28 -0.21
C TYR A 196 -5.68 -36.78 -0.35
N PRO A 197 -5.57 -37.56 0.73
CA PRO A 197 -5.98 -38.95 0.71
C PRO A 197 -7.50 -39.03 0.52
N THR A 198 -7.93 -39.59 -0.62
CA THR A 198 -9.35 -39.71 -1.00
C THR A 198 -9.82 -41.16 -1.10
N ASN A 199 -8.92 -42.14 -1.08
CA ASN A 199 -9.27 -43.56 -1.10
C ASN A 199 -8.75 -44.23 0.18
N TYR A 200 -9.64 -44.93 0.86
CA TYR A 200 -9.37 -45.60 2.13
C TYR A 200 -9.81 -47.07 2.07
N THR A 201 -9.15 -47.92 2.84
CA THR A 201 -9.68 -49.24 3.19
C THR A 201 -10.44 -49.14 4.51
N LEU A 202 -11.52 -49.89 4.68
CA LEU A 202 -12.26 -49.93 5.94
C LEU A 202 -11.32 -50.33 7.09
N GLY A 203 -11.25 -49.48 8.12
CA GLY A 203 -10.35 -49.65 9.26
C GLY A 203 -8.99 -48.94 9.15
N ASP A 204 -8.61 -48.46 7.96
CA ASP A 204 -7.42 -47.64 7.78
C ASP A 204 -7.65 -46.21 8.27
N SER A 205 -6.58 -45.56 8.74
CA SER A 205 -6.62 -44.17 9.16
C SER A 205 -6.22 -43.21 8.05
N GLY A 206 -6.99 -42.14 7.90
CA GLY A 206 -6.65 -40.99 7.08
C GLY A 206 -5.96 -39.91 7.89
N LYS A 207 -5.07 -39.17 7.23
CA LYS A 207 -4.31 -38.08 7.84
C LYS A 207 -4.41 -36.83 6.99
N VAL A 208 -4.84 -35.75 7.62
CA VAL A 208 -4.85 -34.39 7.05
C VAL A 208 -4.24 -33.42 8.04
N ILE A 209 -3.84 -32.24 7.58
CA ILE A 209 -3.41 -31.14 8.44
C ILE A 209 -4.48 -30.07 8.37
N ILE A 210 -4.90 -29.56 9.53
CA ILE A 210 -5.92 -28.52 9.65
C ILE A 210 -5.23 -27.26 10.16
N GLY A 211 -5.45 -26.15 9.48
CA GLY A 211 -4.96 -24.83 9.86
C GLY A 211 -6.10 -23.85 10.12
N VAL A 212 -5.97 -23.09 11.20
CA VAL A 212 -6.86 -21.97 11.56
C VAL A 212 -5.98 -20.75 11.87
N VAL A 213 -6.25 -19.62 11.22
CA VAL A 213 -5.57 -18.34 11.49
C VAL A 213 -6.60 -17.27 11.81
N ASN A 214 -6.45 -16.62 12.96
CA ASN A 214 -7.40 -15.62 13.43
C ASN A 214 -7.01 -14.20 12.97
N HIS A 215 -7.77 -13.58 12.07
CA HIS A 215 -7.62 -12.17 11.68
C HIS A 215 -8.80 -11.29 12.15
N GLU A 216 -9.44 -11.67 13.25
CA GLU A 216 -10.66 -11.01 13.76
C GLU A 216 -10.36 -9.79 14.67
N TYR A 217 -9.10 -9.38 14.80
CA TYR A 217 -8.61 -8.30 15.69
C TYR A 217 -8.89 -8.49 17.19
N ARG A 218 -9.38 -9.66 17.60
CA ARG A 218 -9.65 -10.04 18.98
C ARG A 218 -9.40 -11.53 19.20
N PRO A 219 -9.19 -12.00 20.43
CA PRO A 219 -9.18 -13.42 20.72
C PRO A 219 -10.54 -14.06 20.39
N VAL A 220 -10.54 -15.21 19.71
CA VAL A 220 -11.75 -15.94 19.34
C VAL A 220 -11.61 -17.42 19.72
N ASN A 221 -12.69 -17.97 20.28
CA ASN A 221 -12.80 -19.40 20.58
C ASN A 221 -13.48 -20.13 19.43
N TYR A 222 -12.75 -21.03 18.79
CA TYR A 222 -13.23 -21.87 17.72
C TYR A 222 -13.58 -23.27 18.22
N THR A 223 -14.57 -23.89 17.59
CA THR A 223 -14.91 -25.30 17.78
C THR A 223 -14.81 -26.02 16.44
N LEU A 224 -14.01 -27.07 16.38
CA LEU A 224 -13.86 -27.92 15.19
C LEU A 224 -14.79 -29.13 15.31
N ASP A 225 -15.51 -29.43 14.23
CA ASP A 225 -16.31 -30.64 14.07
C ASP A 225 -15.97 -31.26 12.71
N VAL A 226 -15.84 -32.58 12.67
CA VAL A 226 -15.52 -33.32 11.45
C VAL A 226 -16.62 -34.34 11.24
N ARG A 227 -17.26 -34.32 10.08
CA ARG A 227 -18.41 -35.16 9.79
C ARG A 227 -18.18 -36.00 8.55
N LEU A 228 -18.64 -37.24 8.58
CA LEU A 228 -18.76 -38.08 7.39
C LEU A 228 -20.25 -38.33 7.14
N GLU A 229 -20.78 -37.91 5.98
CA GLU A 229 -22.21 -38.04 5.66
C GLU A 229 -23.12 -37.49 6.78
N ASN A 230 -22.83 -36.27 7.26
CA ASN A 230 -23.50 -35.61 8.39
C ASN A 230 -23.37 -36.31 9.76
N LYS A 231 -22.59 -37.39 9.89
CA LYS A 231 -22.30 -38.04 11.18
C LYS A 231 -20.95 -37.57 11.72
N SER A 232 -20.91 -36.99 12.92
CA SER A 232 -19.65 -36.55 13.54
C SER A 232 -18.69 -37.71 13.80
N LEU A 233 -17.43 -37.50 13.43
CA LEU A 233 -16.31 -38.39 13.71
C LEU A 233 -15.65 -37.99 15.03
N PRO A 234 -15.14 -38.97 15.81
CA PRO A 234 -14.39 -38.67 17.01
C PRO A 234 -13.07 -37.99 16.66
N ILE A 235 -12.83 -36.80 17.21
CA ILE A 235 -11.56 -36.07 17.12
C ILE A 235 -10.93 -35.89 18.51
N PRO A 236 -9.59 -35.74 18.61
CA PRO A 236 -8.95 -35.48 19.89
C PRO A 236 -9.50 -34.21 20.57
N GLY A 237 -9.86 -34.30 21.86
CA GLY A 237 -10.50 -33.20 22.59
C GLY A 237 -9.67 -31.91 22.64
N ASN A 238 -8.33 -32.02 22.57
CA ASN A 238 -7.41 -30.87 22.49
C ASN A 238 -7.42 -30.18 21.11
N MET A 239 -8.06 -30.75 20.10
CA MET A 239 -8.28 -30.17 18.78
C MET A 239 -9.70 -29.66 18.59
N GLN A 240 -10.63 -30.11 19.42
CA GLN A 240 -12.05 -29.76 19.30
C GLN A 240 -12.31 -28.29 19.67
N GLN A 241 -11.58 -27.73 20.64
CA GLN A 241 -11.72 -26.35 21.06
C GLN A 241 -10.36 -25.66 21.05
N VAL A 242 -10.29 -24.52 20.37
CA VAL A 242 -9.05 -23.76 20.21
C VAL A 242 -9.35 -22.29 20.42
N SER A 243 -8.59 -21.64 21.29
CA SER A 243 -8.64 -20.18 21.47
C SER A 243 -7.43 -19.57 20.81
N LEU A 244 -7.63 -18.60 19.92
CA LEU A 244 -6.54 -17.94 19.18
C LEU A 244 -6.61 -16.44 19.38
N ALA A 245 -5.48 -15.82 19.73
CA ALA A 245 -5.29 -14.38 19.67
C ALA A 245 -5.27 -13.86 18.22
N HIS A 246 -5.35 -12.55 18.05
CA HIS A 246 -5.23 -11.95 16.71
C HIS A 246 -3.86 -12.27 16.09
N ASN A 247 -3.88 -12.72 14.83
CA ASN A 247 -2.78 -13.25 14.02
C ASN A 247 -2.12 -14.52 14.59
N GLU A 248 -2.76 -15.20 15.56
CA GLU A 248 -2.29 -16.50 16.01
C GLU A 248 -2.72 -17.60 15.03
N THR A 249 -1.80 -18.52 14.75
CA THR A 249 -2.00 -19.67 13.88
C THR A 249 -2.03 -20.96 14.70
N TRP A 250 -3.05 -21.78 14.47
CA TRP A 250 -3.11 -23.13 14.97
C TRP A 250 -3.12 -24.11 13.82
N GLU A 251 -2.10 -24.96 13.77
CA GLU A 251 -1.97 -26.00 12.77
C GLU A 251 -1.69 -27.35 13.45
N LYS A 252 -2.54 -28.34 13.16
CA LYS A 252 -2.40 -29.70 13.72
C LYS A 252 -2.74 -30.77 12.70
N SER A 253 -2.02 -31.88 12.78
CA SER A 253 -2.36 -33.06 12.01
C SER A 253 -3.50 -33.83 12.68
N LEU A 254 -4.62 -33.94 11.98
CA LEU A 254 -5.77 -34.74 12.37
C LEU A 254 -5.69 -36.12 11.71
N THR A 255 -5.86 -37.15 12.53
CA THR A 255 -6.03 -38.53 12.07
C THR A 255 -7.47 -38.97 12.33
N PHE A 256 -8.13 -39.56 11.34
CA PHE A 256 -9.51 -40.04 11.44
C PHE A 256 -9.63 -41.44 10.82
N ILE A 257 -10.64 -42.20 11.22
CA ILE A 257 -10.92 -43.54 10.69
C ILE A 257 -12.35 -43.53 10.16
N PRO A 258 -12.56 -43.73 8.84
CA PRO A 258 -13.91 -43.86 8.28
C PRO A 258 -14.63 -45.09 8.87
N PRO A 259 -15.80 -44.93 9.51
CA PRO A 259 -16.47 -46.02 10.21
C PRO A 259 -17.27 -46.96 9.30
N GLU A 260 -17.61 -46.53 8.08
CA GLU A 260 -18.52 -47.22 7.17
C GLU A 260 -17.92 -47.26 5.76
N GLU A 261 -18.22 -48.31 5.00
CA GLU A 261 -17.85 -48.43 3.58
C GLU A 261 -18.78 -47.61 2.68
N GLY A 262 -18.26 -47.09 1.57
CA GLY A 262 -19.05 -46.29 0.65
C GLY A 262 -18.24 -45.62 -0.45
N LYS A 263 -18.93 -45.12 -1.48
CA LYS A 263 -18.31 -44.40 -2.59
C LYS A 263 -18.80 -42.96 -2.61
N ASN A 264 -17.89 -42.03 -2.94
CA ASN A 264 -18.15 -40.59 -3.03
C ASN A 264 -18.85 -40.05 -1.77
N MET A 265 -18.31 -40.41 -0.61
CA MET A 265 -18.79 -39.94 0.68
C MET A 265 -18.24 -38.55 0.98
N LYS A 266 -19.07 -37.67 1.51
CA LYS A 266 -18.70 -36.30 1.88
C LYS A 266 -18.08 -36.29 3.28
N LEU A 267 -16.78 -36.00 3.33
CA LEU A 267 -16.04 -35.71 4.56
C LEU A 267 -15.96 -34.19 4.74
N GLU A 268 -16.64 -33.67 5.75
CA GLU A 268 -16.75 -32.24 6.03
C GLU A 268 -15.94 -31.86 7.26
N PHE A 269 -15.27 -30.71 7.17
CA PHE A 269 -14.60 -30.05 8.28
C PHE A 269 -15.33 -28.74 8.53
N LEU A 270 -15.88 -28.59 9.72
CA LEU A 270 -16.72 -27.45 10.10
C LEU A 270 -16.04 -26.70 11.24
N LEU A 271 -15.83 -25.41 11.04
CA LEU A 271 -15.30 -24.50 12.04
C LEU A 271 -16.44 -23.61 12.54
N PHE A 272 -16.77 -23.72 13.82
CA PHE A 272 -17.73 -22.85 14.49
C PHE A 272 -16.99 -21.79 15.27
N ASN A 273 -17.55 -20.58 15.31
CA ASN A 273 -17.08 -19.53 16.19
C ASN A 273 -17.95 -19.48 17.47
N GLU A 274 -17.59 -18.61 18.40
CA GLU A 274 -18.33 -18.43 19.66
C GLU A 274 -19.67 -17.71 19.50
N THR A 275 -19.96 -17.13 18.33
CA THR A 275 -21.17 -16.34 18.07
C THR A 275 -22.37 -17.21 17.71
N ASP A 276 -22.18 -18.18 16.81
CA ASP A 276 -23.22 -19.13 16.43
C ASP A 276 -22.64 -20.55 16.38
N LYS A 277 -23.19 -21.43 17.22
CA LYS A 277 -22.81 -22.86 17.28
C LYS A 277 -23.70 -23.75 16.41
N ASN A 278 -24.77 -23.22 15.85
CA ASN A 278 -25.69 -23.96 15.00
C ASN A 278 -25.29 -23.87 13.52
N THR A 279 -24.68 -22.76 13.12
CA THR A 279 -24.20 -22.51 11.76
C THR A 279 -22.67 -22.52 11.73
N SER A 280 -22.06 -23.29 10.82
CA SER A 280 -20.61 -23.27 10.63
C SER A 280 -20.16 -21.90 10.15
N TYR A 281 -19.12 -21.35 10.79
CA TYR A 281 -18.51 -20.09 10.39
C TYR A 281 -17.66 -20.23 9.12
N ARG A 282 -16.95 -21.35 9.01
CA ARG A 282 -16.24 -21.81 7.81
C ARG A 282 -16.43 -23.31 7.64
N ASP A 283 -16.50 -23.76 6.40
CA ASP A 283 -16.64 -25.16 6.05
C ASP A 283 -15.70 -25.53 4.90
N LEU A 284 -15.17 -26.75 4.97
CA LEU A 284 -14.34 -27.38 3.95
C LEU A 284 -14.85 -28.81 3.75
N HIS A 285 -14.64 -29.38 2.57
CA HIS A 285 -15.02 -30.76 2.34
C HIS A 285 -14.06 -31.48 1.39
N LEU A 286 -13.98 -32.79 1.56
CA LEU A 286 -13.34 -33.74 0.66
C LEU A 286 -14.35 -34.83 0.28
N TRP A 287 -14.26 -35.30 -0.96
CA TRP A 287 -14.98 -36.49 -1.40
C TRP A 287 -14.07 -37.71 -1.27
N ILE A 288 -14.51 -38.70 -0.50
CA ILE A 288 -13.70 -39.89 -0.18
C ILE A 288 -14.41 -41.19 -0.59
N ASN A 289 -13.63 -42.23 -0.87
CA ASN A 289 -14.11 -43.59 -1.10
C ASN A 289 -13.52 -44.52 -0.03
N VAL A 290 -14.34 -45.41 0.50
CA VAL A 290 -13.95 -46.40 1.51
C VAL A 290 -14.32 -47.79 0.99
N ASN A 291 -13.30 -48.61 0.71
CA ASN A 291 -13.45 -49.96 0.17
C ASN A 291 -13.26 -51.03 1.26
N SER A 292 -13.93 -52.17 1.14
CA SER A 292 -13.79 -53.31 2.08
C SER A 292 -12.48 -54.09 1.95
N THR A 293 -11.76 -53.93 0.84
CA THR A 293 -10.46 -54.57 0.57
C THR A 293 -9.54 -53.60 -0.15
N GLY A 294 -8.28 -53.52 0.28
CA GLY A 294 -7.28 -52.67 -0.37
C GLY A 294 -6.92 -53.25 -1.74
N THR A 295 -7.29 -52.54 -2.80
CA THR A 295 -6.89 -52.84 -4.19
C THR A 295 -6.23 -51.63 -4.79
#